data_AF-K1S6B1-F1
#
_entry.id   AF-K1S6B1-F1
#
_cell.length_a   1.000
_cell.length_b   1.000
_cell.length_c   1.000
_cell.angle_alpha   90.00
_cell.angle_beta   90.00
_cell.angle_gamma   90.00
#
_symmetry.space_group_name_H-M   'P 1'
#
loop_
_entity.id
_entity.type
_entity.pdbx_description
1 polymer ?
#
loop_
_entity_poly.entity_id
_entity_poly.type
_entity_poly.pdbx_seq_one_letter_code
_entity_poly.pdbx_strand_id
1 'polypeptide(L)'
;MYRRVINRNNRLKRLMQLNAPDIIVRNEKRMLQEAVDALIDNGRRGRAVTGANSRALKSLSDMLKGKQGRFRQNLLGKRVDYSGRSVIVVGPDLKLYQCGVPKEMAIELFRPFVMKKLVEDGVANNIKSAKKMVDKQRTEVWDALEVVIKDHPVMLNRAPTLHRLGIQAFEPVLVEG
;
A
#
# COMPACT_ATOMS: atom_id res chain seq x y z
N MET A 1 0.84 23.70 -6.36
CA MET A 1 1.95 24.65 -6.15
C MET A 1 2.73 24.93 -7.44
N TYR A 2 3.06 23.92 -8.25
CA TYR A 2 3.66 24.10 -9.59
C TYR A 2 2.98 25.17 -10.46
N ARG A 3 1.65 25.14 -10.60
CA ARG A 3 0.89 26.16 -11.36
C ARG A 3 1.20 27.60 -10.91
N ARG A 4 1.40 27.83 -9.60
CA ARG A 4 1.71 29.15 -9.06
C ARG A 4 3.11 29.62 -9.50
N VAL A 5 4.10 28.73 -9.44
CA VAL A 5 5.47 29.00 -9.92
C VAL A 5 5.46 29.33 -11.42
N ILE A 6 4.79 28.50 -12.22
CA ILE A 6 4.68 28.69 -13.68
C ILE A 6 4.03 30.05 -14.02
N ASN A 7 2.91 30.38 -13.36
CA ASN A 7 2.21 31.63 -13.60
C ASN A 7 3.06 32.86 -13.22
N ARG A 8 3.76 32.81 -12.08
CA ARG A 8 4.67 33.88 -11.63
C ARG A 8 5.85 34.06 -12.57
N ASN A 9 6.47 32.95 -13.01
CA ASN A 9 7.59 32.97 -13.94
C ASN A 9 7.19 33.57 -15.30
N ASN A 10 6.05 33.14 -15.84
CA ASN A 10 5.53 33.67 -17.11
C ASN A 10 5.14 35.16 -17.02
N ARG A 11 4.68 35.61 -15.84
CA ARG A 11 4.40 37.03 -15.59
C ARG A 11 5.69 37.85 -15.50
N LEU A 12 6.70 37.36 -14.76
CA LEU A 12 8.01 38.00 -14.66
C LEU A 12 8.66 38.16 -16.04
N LYS A 13 8.63 37.10 -16.87
CA LYS A 13 9.16 37.16 -18.24
C LYS A 13 8.49 38.26 -19.08
N ARG A 14 7.15 38.38 -19.00
CA ARG A 14 6.40 39.45 -19.69
C ARG A 14 6.77 40.85 -19.17
N LEU A 15 6.90 41.03 -17.86
CA LEU A 15 7.29 42.31 -17.26
C LEU A 15 8.68 42.76 -17.72
N MET A 16 9.62 41.82 -17.85
CA MET A 16 10.95 42.12 -18.38
C MET A 16 10.93 42.48 -19.86
N GLN A 17 10.12 41.79 -20.68
CA GLN A 17 9.96 42.10 -22.11
C GLN A 17 9.36 43.49 -22.34
N LEU A 18 8.48 43.94 -21.46
CA LEU A 18 7.84 45.25 -21.52
C LEU A 18 8.69 46.36 -20.86
N ASN A 19 9.92 46.07 -20.42
CA ASN A 19 10.78 46.99 -19.68
C ASN A 19 10.05 47.67 -18.50
N ALA A 20 9.26 46.88 -17.75
CA ALA A 20 8.54 47.39 -16.60
C ALA A 20 9.50 47.97 -15.54
N PRO A 21 9.09 48.99 -14.77
CA PRO A 21 9.90 49.60 -13.72
C PRO A 21 10.54 48.59 -12.75
N ASP A 22 11.76 48.87 -12.32
CA ASP A 22 12.56 47.99 -11.46
C ASP A 22 11.84 47.55 -10.18
N ILE A 23 11.04 48.43 -9.58
CA ILE A 23 10.28 48.14 -8.36
C ILE A 23 9.29 46.99 -8.61
N ILE A 24 8.59 47.00 -9.75
CA ILE A 24 7.62 45.97 -10.12
C ILE A 24 8.33 44.64 -10.41
N VAL A 25 9.44 44.70 -11.14
CA VAL A 25 10.25 43.51 -11.45
C VAL A 25 10.82 42.88 -10.17
N ARG A 26 11.34 43.70 -9.23
CA ARG A 26 11.83 43.22 -7.93
C ARG A 26 10.72 42.56 -7.10
N ASN A 27 9.51 43.11 -7.09
CA ASN A 27 8.39 42.52 -6.37
C ASN A 27 7.94 41.19 -7.00
N GLU A 28 7.88 41.08 -8.33
CA GLU A 28 7.53 39.82 -8.98
C GLU A 28 8.62 38.74 -8.78
N LYS A 29 9.91 39.12 -8.78
CA LYS A 29 11.02 38.24 -8.39
C LYS A 29 10.85 37.71 -6.96
N ARG A 30 10.50 38.57 -5.99
CA ARG A 30 10.21 38.16 -4.60
C ARG A 30 9.04 37.17 -4.54
N MET A 31 7.93 37.46 -5.22
CA MET A 31 6.77 36.55 -5.24
C MET A 31 7.06 35.22 -5.94
N LEU A 32 7.92 35.21 -6.96
CA LEU A 32 8.39 33.98 -7.59
C LEU A 32 9.23 33.16 -6.61
N GLN A 33 10.15 33.79 -5.88
CA GLN A 33 10.95 33.14 -4.83
C GLN A 33 10.03 32.49 -3.77
N GLU A 34 9.05 33.24 -3.25
CA GLU A 34 8.09 32.71 -2.26
C GLU A 34 7.27 31.53 -2.81
N ALA A 35 6.92 31.54 -4.10
CA ALA A 35 6.22 30.43 -4.73
C ALA A 35 7.09 29.17 -4.87
N VAL A 36 8.39 29.33 -5.12
CA VAL A 36 9.37 28.23 -5.17
C VAL A 36 9.65 27.71 -3.76
N ASP A 37 9.84 28.59 -2.78
CA ASP A 37 10.03 28.22 -1.37
C ASP A 37 8.85 27.38 -0.88
N ALA A 38 7.61 27.83 -1.15
CA ALA A 38 6.41 27.07 -0.80
C ALA A 38 6.30 25.72 -1.54
N LEU A 39 6.81 25.61 -2.76
CA LEU A 39 6.82 24.33 -3.49
C LEU A 39 7.77 23.33 -2.83
N ILE A 40 8.95 23.78 -2.41
CA ILE A 40 10.01 22.95 -1.83
C ILE A 40 9.69 22.59 -0.38
N ASP A 41 9.39 23.59 0.46
CA ASP A 41 9.16 23.44 1.90
C ASP A 41 8.16 24.50 2.41
N ASN A 42 6.87 24.18 2.32
CA ASN A 42 5.77 25.11 2.59
C ASN A 42 5.66 25.41 4.09
N GLY A 43 5.75 26.69 4.46
CA GLY A 43 5.67 27.12 5.86
C GLY A 43 7.01 27.12 6.61
N ARG A 44 8.13 26.77 5.95
CA ARG A 44 9.47 26.97 6.52
C ARG A 44 9.81 28.44 6.71
N ARG A 45 9.35 29.30 5.80
CA ARG A 45 9.48 30.76 5.89
C ARG A 45 8.10 31.39 5.75
N GLY A 46 7.68 32.13 6.77
CA GLY A 46 6.39 32.83 6.80
C GLY A 46 5.18 31.90 6.89
N ARG A 47 4.00 32.44 6.54
CA ARG A 47 2.73 31.71 6.63
C ARG A 47 2.61 30.70 5.49
N ALA A 48 2.26 29.46 5.84
CA ALA A 48 2.05 28.41 4.85
C ALA A 48 0.97 28.79 3.84
N VAL A 49 1.22 28.46 2.56
CA VAL A 49 0.24 28.62 1.50
C VAL A 49 -0.90 27.63 1.72
N THR A 50 -2.12 28.16 1.80
CA THR A 50 -3.35 27.39 1.97
C THR A 50 -4.10 27.20 0.64
N GLY A 51 -4.84 26.10 0.56
CA GLY A 51 -5.80 25.83 -0.51
C GLY A 51 -7.20 26.38 -0.21
N ALA A 52 -8.18 26.00 -1.03
CA ALA A 52 -9.58 26.45 -0.91
C ALA A 52 -10.21 26.15 0.47
N ASN A 53 -9.82 25.05 1.10
CA ASN A 53 -10.35 24.65 2.42
C ASN A 53 -9.51 25.19 3.59
N SER A 54 -8.74 26.28 3.39
CA SER A 54 -7.79 26.84 4.36
C SER A 54 -6.73 25.86 4.89
N ARG A 55 -6.65 24.65 4.32
CA ARG A 55 -5.64 23.65 4.64
C ARG A 55 -4.33 24.00 3.96
N ALA A 56 -3.23 23.94 4.71
CA ALA A 56 -1.89 24.09 4.15
C ALA A 56 -1.63 23.03 3.06
N LEU A 57 -1.11 23.47 1.92
CA LEU A 57 -0.74 22.59 0.83
C LEU A 57 0.52 21.79 1.21
N LYS A 58 0.56 20.50 0.88
CA LYS A 58 1.75 19.65 1.10
C LYS A 58 2.85 19.96 0.10
N SER A 59 4.02 20.33 0.58
CA SER A 59 5.23 20.58 -0.22
C SER A 59 5.97 19.29 -0.58
N LEU A 60 7.01 19.39 -1.40
CA LEU A 60 7.88 18.27 -1.72
C LEU A 60 8.56 17.70 -0.47
N SER A 61 8.99 18.56 0.46
CA SER A 61 9.57 18.13 1.74
C SER A 61 8.57 17.38 2.61
N ASP A 62 7.31 17.83 2.64
CA ASP A 62 6.23 17.15 3.40
C ASP A 62 5.88 15.78 2.85
N MET A 63 6.08 15.57 1.54
CA MET A 63 5.88 14.26 0.94
C MET A 63 6.91 13.24 1.42
N LEU A 64 8.10 13.69 1.86
CA LEU A 64 9.17 12.82 2.33
C LEU A 64 9.14 12.62 3.85
N LYS A 65 8.80 13.67 4.60
CA LYS A 65 8.90 13.71 6.06
C LYS A 65 7.61 13.24 6.77
N GLY A 66 7.74 12.89 8.04
CA GLY A 66 6.62 12.54 8.92
C GLY A 66 6.08 11.12 8.75
N LYS A 67 5.05 10.78 9.53
CA LYS A 67 4.43 9.43 9.56
C LYS A 67 3.75 9.06 8.22
N GLN A 68 3.17 10.05 7.55
CA GLN A 68 2.53 9.91 6.23
C GLN A 68 3.48 10.25 5.07
N GLY A 69 4.79 10.40 5.36
CA GLY A 69 5.82 10.63 4.36
C GLY A 69 6.23 9.33 3.67
N ARG A 70 6.76 9.44 2.46
CA ARG A 70 7.14 8.31 1.61
C ARG A 70 8.09 7.33 2.31
N PHE A 71 9.07 7.81 3.06
CA PHE A 71 10.02 6.93 3.76
C PHE A 71 9.31 6.00 4.75
N ARG A 72 8.49 6.55 5.64
CA ARG A 72 7.86 5.77 6.72
C ARG A 72 6.66 4.95 6.22
N GLN A 73 5.87 5.50 5.31
CA GLN A 73 4.63 4.86 4.87
C GLN A 73 4.79 3.92 3.69
N ASN A 74 5.77 4.15 2.81
CA ASN A 74 5.88 3.43 1.54
C ASN A 74 7.19 2.65 1.39
N LEU A 75 8.26 3.04 2.09
CA LEU A 75 9.54 2.31 2.01
C LEU A 75 9.68 1.30 3.14
N LEU A 76 9.46 1.72 4.40
CA LEU A 76 9.59 0.84 5.56
C LEU A 76 8.38 -0.10 5.78
N GLY A 77 7.21 0.30 5.32
CA GLY A 77 6.00 -0.51 5.34
C GLY A 77 5.35 -0.50 3.97
N LYS A 78 4.86 -1.65 3.51
CA LYS A 78 4.12 -1.78 2.25
C LYS A 78 2.93 -2.70 2.45
N ARG A 79 1.91 -2.49 1.62
CA ARG A 79 0.87 -3.51 1.44
C ARG A 79 1.50 -4.68 0.70
N VAL A 80 1.14 -5.89 1.09
CA VAL A 80 1.67 -7.13 0.54
C VAL A 80 0.52 -7.99 0.04
N ASP A 81 0.72 -8.64 -1.10
CA ASP A 81 -0.19 -9.64 -1.63
C ASP A 81 -0.07 -10.95 -0.82
N TYR A 82 -0.97 -11.90 -1.06
CA TYR A 82 -1.03 -13.18 -0.31
C TYR A 82 -1.11 -12.97 1.20
N SER A 83 -1.94 -12.01 1.63
CA SER A 83 -2.18 -11.71 3.04
C SER A 83 -3.67 -11.63 3.34
N GLY A 84 -4.04 -11.99 4.58
CA GLY A 84 -5.41 -12.00 5.07
C GLY A 84 -5.52 -11.46 6.50
N ARG A 85 -6.74 -11.17 6.94
CA ARG A 85 -7.05 -10.80 8.33
C ARG A 85 -8.42 -11.34 8.69
N SER A 86 -8.52 -12.00 9.85
CA SER A 86 -9.79 -12.41 10.45
C SER A 86 -9.76 -12.16 11.97
N VAL A 87 -10.89 -12.44 12.62
CA VAL A 87 -11.00 -12.51 14.08
C VAL A 87 -10.34 -13.80 14.57
N ILE A 88 -9.70 -13.73 15.74
CA ILE A 88 -9.09 -14.89 16.38
C ILE A 88 -10.07 -15.52 17.37
N VAL A 89 -10.18 -16.85 17.34
CA VAL A 89 -10.96 -17.67 18.28
C VAL A 89 -10.02 -18.71 18.89
N VAL A 90 -10.32 -19.17 20.11
CA VAL A 90 -9.54 -20.22 20.77
C VAL A 90 -9.79 -21.57 20.12
N GLY A 91 -8.72 -22.29 19.75
CA GLY A 91 -8.77 -23.65 19.22
C GLY A 91 -8.06 -24.61 20.18
N PRO A 92 -8.74 -25.12 21.22
CA PRO A 92 -8.09 -25.90 22.28
C PRO A 92 -7.49 -27.23 21.80
N ASP A 93 -7.98 -27.77 20.69
CA ASP A 93 -7.53 -29.05 20.12
C ASP A 93 -6.27 -28.92 19.24
N LEU A 94 -5.82 -27.69 18.97
CA LEU A 94 -4.66 -27.43 18.14
C LEU A 94 -3.35 -27.62 18.91
N LYS A 95 -2.34 -28.17 18.24
CA LYS A 95 -0.98 -28.25 18.80
C LYS A 95 -0.30 -26.88 18.77
N LEU A 96 0.75 -26.72 19.57
CA LEU A 96 1.49 -25.44 19.71
C LEU A 96 1.99 -24.88 18.37
N TYR A 97 2.32 -25.74 17.41
CA TYR A 97 2.84 -25.34 16.10
C TYR A 97 1.75 -25.18 15.02
N GLN A 98 0.47 -25.33 15.38
CA GLN A 98 -0.66 -25.31 14.45
C GLN A 98 -1.52 -24.05 14.62
N CYS A 99 -2.21 -23.65 13.55
CA CYS A 99 -3.26 -22.65 13.61
C CYS A 99 -4.44 -23.00 12.72
N GLY A 100 -5.66 -22.71 13.17
CA GLY A 100 -6.86 -22.82 12.33
C GLY A 100 -6.91 -21.71 11.28
N VAL A 101 -7.08 -22.07 10.01
CA VAL A 101 -7.29 -21.12 8.90
C VAL A 101 -8.63 -21.44 8.23
N PRO A 102 -9.55 -20.46 8.13
CA PRO A 102 -10.82 -20.67 7.44
C PRO A 102 -10.60 -21.09 5.99
N LYS A 103 -11.36 -22.10 5.56
CA LYS A 103 -11.33 -22.67 4.21
C LYS A 103 -11.37 -21.61 3.09
N GLU A 104 -12.27 -20.65 3.18
CA GLU A 104 -12.39 -19.56 2.20
C GLU A 104 -11.12 -18.69 2.12
N MET A 105 -10.51 -18.38 3.27
CA MET A 105 -9.28 -17.61 3.31
C MET A 105 -8.11 -18.40 2.73
N ALA A 106 -8.02 -19.70 3.05
CA ALA A 106 -6.98 -20.57 2.52
C ALA A 106 -7.05 -20.67 0.99
N ILE A 107 -8.24 -20.82 0.40
CA ILE A 107 -8.39 -20.81 -1.07
C ILE A 107 -7.79 -19.54 -1.68
N GLU A 108 -8.08 -18.37 -1.13
CA GLU A 108 -7.59 -17.11 -1.71
C GLU A 108 -6.07 -16.95 -1.54
N LEU A 109 -5.53 -17.31 -0.38
CA LEU A 109 -4.09 -17.21 -0.10
C LEU A 109 -3.28 -18.17 -0.96
N PHE A 110 -3.78 -19.39 -1.16
CA PHE A 110 -3.09 -20.45 -1.90
C PHE A 110 -3.55 -20.58 -3.35
N ARG A 111 -4.38 -19.66 -3.85
CA ARG A 111 -5.00 -19.69 -5.18
C ARG A 111 -4.05 -20.08 -6.32
N PRO A 112 -2.83 -19.50 -6.47
CA PRO A 112 -1.94 -19.88 -7.56
C PRO A 112 -1.44 -21.33 -7.44
N PHE A 113 -1.21 -21.80 -6.22
CA PHE A 113 -0.72 -23.16 -5.94
C PHE A 113 -1.80 -24.20 -6.21
N VAL A 114 -3.03 -23.93 -5.77
CA VAL A 114 -4.20 -24.78 -6.06
C VAL A 114 -4.45 -24.85 -7.56
N MET A 115 -4.41 -23.71 -8.27
CA MET A 115 -4.58 -23.69 -9.72
C MET A 115 -3.50 -24.49 -10.47
N LYS A 116 -2.25 -24.43 -9.99
CA LYS A 116 -1.14 -25.22 -10.53
C LYS A 116 -1.38 -26.72 -10.30
N LYS A 117 -1.75 -27.09 -9.08
CA LYS A 117 -2.01 -28.48 -8.69
C LYS A 117 -3.13 -29.12 -9.50
N LEU A 118 -4.23 -28.41 -9.70
CA LEU A 118 -5.37 -28.87 -10.52
C LEU A 118 -4.99 -29.17 -11.99
N VAL A 119 -4.02 -28.43 -12.55
CA VAL A 119 -3.54 -28.68 -13.91
C VAL A 119 -2.56 -29.85 -13.93
N GLU A 120 -1.67 -29.96 -12.95
CA GLU A 120 -0.73 -31.09 -12.82
C GLU A 120 -1.42 -32.44 -12.63
N ASP A 121 -2.51 -32.46 -11.86
CA ASP A 121 -3.30 -33.67 -11.62
C ASP A 121 -4.26 -34.00 -12.78
N GLY A 122 -4.27 -33.20 -13.86
CA GLY A 122 -5.12 -33.41 -15.03
C GLY A 122 -6.60 -33.10 -14.83
N VAL A 123 -6.99 -32.60 -13.64
CA VAL A 123 -8.38 -32.20 -13.34
C VAL A 123 -8.80 -30.99 -14.18
N ALA A 124 -7.87 -30.06 -14.41
CA ALA A 124 -8.07 -28.89 -15.24
C ALA A 124 -7.19 -28.91 -16.50
N ASN A 125 -7.81 -28.83 -17.68
CA ASN A 125 -7.10 -28.83 -18.96
C ASN A 125 -6.10 -27.66 -19.14
N ASN A 126 -6.33 -26.53 -18.48
CA ASN A 126 -5.46 -25.36 -18.52
C ASN A 126 -5.71 -24.42 -17.34
N ILE A 127 -4.82 -23.42 -17.18
CA ILE A 127 -4.88 -22.46 -16.07
C ILE A 127 -6.17 -21.62 -16.02
N LYS A 128 -6.78 -21.33 -17.19
CA LYS A 128 -8.05 -20.59 -17.25
C LYS A 128 -9.21 -21.44 -16.74
N SER A 129 -9.22 -22.72 -17.10
CA SER A 129 -10.18 -23.70 -16.59
C SER A 129 -10.02 -23.87 -15.08
N ALA A 130 -8.77 -24.03 -14.60
CA ALA A 130 -8.46 -24.14 -13.17
C ALA A 130 -8.96 -22.92 -12.39
N LYS A 131 -8.72 -21.70 -12.91
CA LYS A 131 -9.25 -20.47 -12.31
C LYS A 131 -10.79 -20.52 -12.17
N LYS A 132 -11.49 -20.92 -13.23
CA LYS A 132 -12.96 -21.05 -13.23
C LYS A 132 -13.46 -22.12 -12.26
N MET A 133 -12.69 -23.19 -12.04
CA MET A 133 -13.02 -24.22 -11.05
C MET A 133 -12.87 -23.70 -9.63
N VAL A 134 -11.78 -22.97 -9.34
CA VAL A 134 -11.55 -22.31 -8.05
C VAL A 134 -12.63 -21.27 -7.76
N ASP A 135 -12.98 -20.42 -8.74
CA ASP A 135 -14.03 -19.40 -8.60
C ASP A 135 -15.42 -20.02 -8.35
N LYS A 136 -15.64 -21.25 -8.80
CA LYS A 136 -16.87 -22.02 -8.56
C LYS A 136 -16.82 -22.90 -7.31
N GLN A 137 -15.69 -22.91 -6.58
CA GLN A 137 -15.46 -23.72 -5.38
C GLN A 137 -15.87 -25.19 -5.56
N ARG A 138 -15.46 -25.79 -6.69
CA ARG A 138 -15.77 -27.21 -6.93
C ARG A 138 -15.11 -28.11 -5.89
N THR A 139 -15.64 -29.31 -5.69
CA THR A 139 -15.18 -30.27 -4.68
C THR A 139 -13.69 -30.60 -4.81
N GLU A 140 -13.20 -30.76 -6.05
CA GLU A 140 -11.80 -31.12 -6.33
C GLU A 140 -10.81 -30.03 -5.89
N VAL A 141 -11.28 -28.80 -5.72
CA VAL A 141 -10.46 -27.67 -5.23
C VAL A 141 -10.07 -27.87 -3.77
N TRP A 142 -10.96 -28.46 -2.97
CA TRP A 142 -10.72 -28.70 -1.54
C TRP A 142 -9.68 -29.79 -1.33
N ASP A 143 -9.77 -30.89 -2.09
CA ASP A 143 -8.78 -31.97 -2.06
C ASP A 143 -7.39 -31.45 -2.47
N ALA A 144 -7.33 -30.64 -3.54
CA ALA A 144 -6.09 -30.01 -3.96
C ALA A 144 -5.54 -29.03 -2.91
N LEU A 145 -6.41 -28.29 -2.21
CA LEU A 145 -6.01 -27.37 -1.16
C LEU A 145 -5.40 -28.11 0.04
N GLU A 146 -5.99 -29.21 0.50
CA GLU A 146 -5.47 -30.02 1.62
C GLU A 146 -4.04 -30.53 1.35
N VAL A 147 -3.75 -30.91 0.11
CA VAL A 147 -2.39 -31.34 -0.29
C VAL A 147 -1.44 -30.15 -0.33
N VAL A 148 -1.88 -28.99 -0.83
CA VAL A 148 -1.05 -27.79 -1.02
C VAL A 148 -0.64 -27.15 0.31
N ILE A 149 -1.50 -27.18 1.32
CA ILE A 149 -1.23 -26.55 2.63
C ILE A 149 -0.29 -27.38 3.51
N LYS A 150 -0.16 -28.67 3.23
CA LYS A 150 0.67 -29.58 4.01
C LYS A 150 2.14 -29.15 3.91
N ASP A 151 2.82 -29.08 5.06
CA ASP A 151 4.21 -28.62 5.17
C ASP A 151 4.44 -27.18 4.62
N HIS A 152 3.38 -26.37 4.48
CA HIS A 152 3.45 -24.98 4.03
C HIS A 152 3.07 -24.00 5.16
N PRO A 153 4.05 -23.54 5.96
CA PRO A 153 3.75 -22.69 7.11
C PRO A 153 3.20 -21.32 6.70
N VAL A 154 2.30 -20.79 7.52
CA VAL A 154 1.75 -19.43 7.41
C VAL A 154 2.27 -18.56 8.54
N MET A 155 2.42 -17.26 8.31
CA MET A 155 2.79 -16.31 9.36
C MET A 155 1.56 -15.60 9.94
N LEU A 156 1.40 -15.67 11.26
CA LEU A 156 0.41 -14.90 12.00
C LEU A 156 1.05 -13.67 12.65
N ASN A 157 0.32 -12.56 12.66
CA ASN A 157 0.77 -11.30 13.26
C ASN A 157 -0.41 -10.58 13.93
N ARG A 158 -0.17 -9.98 15.11
CA ARG A 158 -1.13 -9.11 15.79
C ARG A 158 -0.51 -7.74 16.07
N ALA A 159 -1.14 -6.70 15.55
CA ALA A 159 -0.75 -5.32 15.84
C ALA A 159 -1.21 -4.90 17.25
N PRO A 160 -0.41 -4.12 18.01
CA PRO A 160 0.94 -3.64 17.69
C PRO A 160 2.03 -4.71 17.90
N THR A 161 2.99 -4.81 16.98
CA THR A 161 4.14 -5.74 17.07
C THR A 161 5.28 -5.09 17.85
N LEU A 162 5.43 -5.43 19.13
CA LEU A 162 6.43 -4.82 20.03
C LEU A 162 7.80 -5.51 19.99
N HIS A 163 7.80 -6.82 19.74
CA HIS A 163 9.00 -7.66 19.72
C HIS A 163 8.84 -8.77 18.67
N ARG A 164 9.93 -9.50 18.40
CA ARG A 164 9.96 -10.56 17.38
C ARG A 164 8.86 -11.63 17.53
N LEU A 165 8.46 -11.97 18.76
CA LEU A 165 7.42 -12.98 19.01
C LEU A 165 6.00 -12.53 18.64
N GLY A 166 5.79 -11.26 18.24
CA GLY A 166 4.48 -10.82 17.73
C GLY A 166 4.18 -11.33 16.32
N ILE A 167 5.18 -11.93 15.65
CA ILE A 167 5.05 -12.63 14.39
C ILE A 167 5.58 -14.05 14.60
N GLN A 168 4.76 -15.05 14.29
CA GLN A 168 5.11 -16.47 14.45
C GLN A 168 4.60 -17.27 13.27
N ALA A 169 5.30 -18.35 12.93
CA ALA A 169 4.93 -19.27 11.87
C ALA A 169 4.21 -20.50 12.44
N PHE A 170 3.16 -20.94 11.76
CA PHE A 170 2.35 -22.09 12.16
C PHE A 170 1.99 -22.94 10.95
N GLU A 171 1.75 -24.23 11.17
CA GLU A 171 1.16 -25.12 10.19
C GLU A 171 -0.36 -24.87 10.12
N PRO A 172 -0.92 -24.54 8.95
CA PRO A 172 -2.35 -24.26 8.81
C PRO A 172 -3.17 -25.56 8.87
N VAL A 173 -4.21 -25.55 9.69
CA VAL A 173 -5.26 -26.59 9.74
C VAL A 173 -6.53 -25.96 9.18
N LEU A 174 -7.14 -26.57 8.17
CA LEU A 174 -8.40 -26.06 7.62
C LEU A 174 -9.51 -26.20 8.65
N VAL A 175 -10.19 -25.09 8.92
CA VAL A 175 -11.36 -25.04 9.79
C VAL A 175 -12.56 -24.50 9.02
N GLU A 176 -13.74 -24.96 9.42
CA GLU A 176 -14.99 -24.29 9.06
C GLU A 176 -15.07 -22.97 9.85
N GLY A 177 -15.63 -21.94 9.21
CA GLY A 177 -15.75 -20.58 9.77
C GLY A 177 -16.78 -20.48 10.89
#